data_AF-A0A1W6MNY6-F1
#
_entry.id   AF-A0A1W6MNY6-F1
#
_cell.length_a   1.000
_cell.length_b   1.000
_cell.length_c   1.000
_cell.angle_alpha   90.00
_cell.angle_beta   90.00
_cell.angle_gamma   90.00
#
_symmetry.space_group_name_H-M   'P 1'
#
loop_
_entity.id
_entity.type
_entity.pdbx_description
1 polymer ?
#
loop_
_entity_poly.entity_id
_entity_poly.type
_entity_poly.pdbx_seq_one_letter_code
_entity_poly.pdbx_strand_id
1 'polypeptide(L)'
;MKTTIKALSLAAMALIVTTSCDDDDPVEINEEEAITTITWTLTNTDGSNDVVTFSSISANEDGSNPTLTVSGPLSADTTYEGEITFLNDFENENITLEIMEEDEEHEIFYSTSIAELTISKDDLDDNGNPVGLETTVTTGAAGTGTMTVTLRHEPIKPNDGTLSGAGGETDVEVIFTDVTIQ
;
A
#
# COMPACT_ATOMS: atom_id res chain seq x y z
N MET A 1 41.13 24.89 78.17
CA MET A 1 41.07 23.41 78.27
C MET A 1 39.65 23.06 78.68
N LYS A 2 38.80 22.33 77.95
CA LYS A 2 39.01 21.34 76.88
C LYS A 2 38.00 21.60 75.74
N THR A 3 38.49 21.40 74.53
CA THR A 3 37.85 21.48 73.22
C THR A 3 36.97 20.27 72.95
N THR A 4 35.80 20.42 72.29
CA THR A 4 35.40 19.52 71.18
C THR A 4 34.36 20.16 70.26
N ILE A 5 34.76 20.34 68.99
CA ILE A 5 33.93 20.55 67.79
C ILE A 5 33.49 19.18 67.28
N LYS A 6 32.29 19.05 66.66
CA LYS A 6 31.86 18.11 65.59
C LYS A 6 30.33 17.96 65.64
N ALA A 7 29.55 17.87 64.58
CA ALA A 7 29.79 17.95 63.16
C ALA A 7 28.46 18.31 62.47
N LEU A 8 28.60 18.99 61.34
CA LEU A 8 27.60 19.26 60.33
C LEU A 8 27.12 17.93 59.70
N SER A 9 25.82 17.67 59.66
CA SER A 9 25.24 16.72 58.71
C SER A 9 23.83 17.15 58.35
N LEU A 10 23.78 17.85 57.22
CA LEU A 10 22.63 18.20 56.42
C LEU A 10 21.99 16.89 55.92
N ALA A 11 20.89 16.45 56.52
CA ALA A 11 20.10 15.34 55.98
C ALA A 11 19.25 15.89 54.83
N ALA A 12 19.74 15.68 53.61
CA ALA A 12 19.03 16.02 52.38
C ALA A 12 17.73 15.21 52.29
N MET A 13 16.61 15.92 52.22
CA MET A 13 15.32 15.38 51.81
C MET A 13 15.41 15.13 50.29
N ALA A 14 15.70 13.90 49.89
CA ALA A 14 15.60 13.51 48.49
C ALA A 14 14.11 13.32 48.14
N LEU A 15 13.48 14.37 47.61
CA LEU A 15 12.29 14.21 46.78
C LEU A 15 12.73 13.48 45.51
N ILE A 16 12.38 12.20 45.41
CA ILE A 16 12.43 11.49 44.14
C ILE A 16 11.23 12.00 43.34
N VAL A 17 11.50 12.98 42.47
CA VAL A 17 10.61 13.33 41.38
C VAL A 17 10.99 12.38 40.25
N THR A 18 10.21 11.30 40.05
CA THR A 18 10.34 10.49 38.84
C THR A 18 9.77 11.30 37.69
N THR A 19 10.63 12.05 37.01
CA THR A 19 10.34 12.56 35.68
C THR A 19 10.22 11.35 34.76
N SER A 20 8.98 11.02 34.40
CA SER A 20 8.66 10.21 33.23
C SER A 20 9.27 10.89 32.01
N CYS A 21 10.19 10.20 31.37
CA CYS A 21 10.68 10.44 30.01
C CYS A 21 11.38 9.14 29.62
N ASP A 22 10.59 8.16 29.19
CA ASP A 22 11.07 7.21 28.19
C ASP A 22 10.43 7.70 26.90
N ASP A 23 11.12 8.63 26.22
CA ASP A 23 11.01 8.87 24.78
C ASP A 23 11.78 7.74 24.07
N ASP A 24 11.32 6.50 24.28
CA ASP A 24 11.73 5.34 23.52
C ASP A 24 10.42 4.75 22.95
N ASP A 25 9.65 5.62 22.28
CA ASP A 25 8.73 5.12 21.27
C ASP A 25 9.60 4.30 20.31
N PRO A 26 9.33 2.99 20.16
CA PRO A 26 10.13 2.18 19.25
C PRO A 26 10.09 2.86 17.89
N VAL A 27 11.27 3.14 17.33
CA VAL A 27 11.37 3.53 15.92
C VAL A 27 10.77 2.35 15.15
N GLU A 28 9.66 2.57 14.45
CA GLU A 28 9.14 1.57 13.52
C GLU A 28 10.27 1.23 12.55
N ILE A 29 10.68 -0.04 12.58
CA ILE A 29 11.58 -0.57 11.59
C ILE A 29 10.67 -0.80 10.39
N ASN A 30 10.66 0.14 9.45
CA ASN A 30 9.95 -0.03 8.20
C ASN A 30 10.68 -1.13 7.40
N GLU A 31 10.19 -2.36 7.51
CA GLU A 31 10.73 -3.52 6.80
C GLU A 31 10.23 -3.50 5.36
N GLU A 32 11.08 -3.89 4.40
CA GLU A 32 10.70 -3.95 2.99
C GLU A 32 9.54 -4.94 2.80
N GLU A 33 8.43 -4.46 2.25
CA GLU A 33 7.17 -5.20 2.10
C GLU A 33 7.32 -6.44 1.21
N ALA A 34 7.32 -7.63 1.81
CA ALA A 34 7.47 -8.89 1.10
C ALA A 34 6.14 -9.35 0.45
N ILE A 35 5.83 -8.87 -0.76
CA ILE A 35 4.55 -9.15 -1.42
C ILE A 35 4.64 -10.38 -2.34
N THR A 36 3.90 -11.44 -2.01
CA THR A 36 3.86 -12.67 -2.82
C THR A 36 2.58 -12.86 -3.62
N THR A 37 1.47 -12.27 -3.17
CA THR A 37 0.19 -12.35 -3.85
C THR A 37 -0.46 -10.99 -4.00
N ILE A 38 -0.92 -10.69 -5.21
CA ILE A 38 -1.74 -9.52 -5.53
C ILE A 38 -3.03 -10.01 -6.17
N THR A 39 -4.17 -9.50 -5.71
CA THR A 39 -5.47 -9.75 -6.31
C THR A 39 -6.19 -8.43 -6.53
N TRP A 40 -6.45 -8.06 -7.78
CA TRP A 40 -7.28 -6.90 -8.14
C TRP A 40 -8.59 -7.37 -8.74
N THR A 41 -9.69 -7.08 -8.07
CA THR A 41 -11.03 -7.56 -8.42
C THR A 41 -11.86 -6.41 -8.93
N LEU A 42 -12.34 -6.52 -10.17
CA LEU A 42 -13.22 -5.56 -10.82
C LEU A 42 -14.65 -6.11 -10.85
N THR A 43 -15.58 -5.40 -10.22
CA THR A 43 -17.00 -5.75 -10.15
C THR A 43 -17.83 -4.75 -10.94
N ASN A 44 -18.60 -5.23 -11.91
CA ASN A 44 -19.44 -4.39 -12.77
C ASN A 44 -20.53 -3.69 -11.95
N THR A 45 -20.63 -2.36 -12.08
CA THR A 45 -21.61 -1.54 -11.34
C THR A 45 -23.06 -1.80 -11.75
N ASP A 46 -23.30 -2.24 -12.99
CA ASP A 46 -24.62 -2.57 -13.51
C ASP A 46 -25.03 -4.03 -13.24
N GLY A 47 -24.10 -4.86 -12.75
CA GLY A 47 -24.38 -6.27 -12.45
C GLY A 47 -23.27 -6.96 -11.66
N SER A 48 -23.46 -7.11 -10.34
CA SER A 48 -22.50 -7.70 -9.39
C SER A 48 -22.06 -9.16 -9.66
N ASN A 49 -22.58 -9.80 -10.71
CA ASN A 49 -22.16 -11.15 -11.12
C ASN A 49 -21.12 -11.13 -12.25
N ASP A 50 -20.91 -9.98 -12.89
CA ASP A 50 -19.82 -9.75 -13.84
C ASP A 50 -18.60 -9.25 -13.06
N VAL A 51 -17.72 -10.19 -12.73
CA VAL A 51 -16.52 -9.97 -11.93
C VAL A 51 -15.31 -10.47 -12.70
N VAL A 52 -14.31 -9.60 -12.87
CA VAL A 52 -13.03 -9.92 -13.49
C VAL A 52 -11.93 -9.76 -12.45
N THR A 53 -11.09 -10.77 -12.31
CA THR A 53 -10.01 -10.79 -11.32
C THR A 53 -8.67 -10.88 -12.05
N PHE A 54 -7.78 -9.97 -11.69
CA PHE A 54 -6.36 -9.98 -12.04
C PHE A 54 -5.60 -10.53 -10.84
N SER A 55 -4.81 -11.58 -11.02
CA SER A 55 -4.07 -12.19 -9.92
C SER A 55 -2.62 -12.47 -10.29
N SER A 56 -1.72 -12.05 -9.42
CA SER A 56 -0.28 -12.33 -9.45
C SER A 56 0.06 -13.16 -8.23
N ILE A 57 0.57 -14.38 -8.43
CA ILE A 57 0.92 -15.30 -7.34
C ILE A 57 2.34 -15.79 -7.54
N SER A 58 3.23 -15.48 -6.60
CA SER A 58 4.60 -15.97 -6.56
C SER A 58 4.71 -17.25 -5.72
N ALA A 59 5.59 -18.15 -6.15
CA ALA A 59 6.03 -19.30 -5.34
C ALA A 59 7.37 -19.04 -4.64
N ASN A 60 7.87 -17.81 -4.70
CA ASN A 60 9.09 -17.36 -4.05
C ASN A 60 8.74 -16.34 -2.96
N GLU A 61 9.43 -16.42 -1.83
CA GLU A 61 9.26 -15.55 -0.65
C GLU A 61 9.52 -14.07 -0.98
N ASP A 62 10.39 -13.79 -1.95
CA ASP A 62 10.72 -12.44 -2.43
C ASP A 62 9.73 -11.89 -3.49
N GLY A 63 8.59 -12.55 -3.72
CA GLY A 63 7.61 -12.12 -4.73
C GLY A 63 8.04 -12.32 -6.19
N SER A 64 9.24 -12.84 -6.45
CA SER A 64 9.79 -12.92 -7.82
C SER A 64 9.12 -14.00 -8.69
N ASN A 65 9.13 -13.79 -10.02
CA ASN A 65 8.59 -14.73 -11.01
C ASN A 65 7.13 -15.17 -10.77
N PRO A 66 6.18 -14.23 -10.57
CA PRO A 66 4.80 -14.60 -10.31
C PRO A 66 4.12 -15.23 -11.53
N THR A 67 3.14 -16.08 -11.25
CA THR A 67 2.14 -16.49 -12.25
C THR A 67 1.06 -15.42 -12.33
N LEU A 68 0.91 -14.81 -13.50
CA LEU A 68 -0.10 -13.78 -13.76
C LEU A 68 -1.33 -14.41 -14.44
N THR A 69 -2.52 -14.06 -13.95
CA THR A 69 -3.79 -14.54 -14.50
C THR A 69 -4.81 -13.41 -14.58
N VAL A 70 -5.66 -13.47 -15.60
CA VAL A 70 -6.86 -12.64 -15.75
C VAL A 70 -8.03 -13.59 -15.94
N SER A 71 -9.06 -13.51 -15.10
CA SER A 71 -10.15 -14.50 -15.09
C SER A 71 -11.01 -14.49 -16.36
N GLY A 72 -11.04 -13.38 -17.08
CA GLY A 72 -11.83 -13.20 -18.30
C GLY A 72 -11.66 -11.83 -18.95
N PRO A 73 -12.33 -11.58 -20.08
CA PRO A 73 -12.39 -10.24 -20.67
C PRO A 73 -13.20 -9.28 -19.80
N LEU A 74 -12.89 -7.99 -19.91
CA LEU A 74 -13.78 -6.92 -19.47
C LEU A 74 -14.89 -6.72 -20.51
N SER A 75 -16.07 -6.32 -20.07
CA SER A 75 -17.17 -5.92 -20.94
C SER A 75 -16.90 -4.53 -21.54
N ALA A 76 -17.27 -4.31 -22.80
CA ALA A 76 -17.22 -3.00 -23.44
C ALA A 76 -18.23 -2.01 -22.83
N ASP A 77 -17.93 -0.71 -22.93
CA ASP A 77 -18.79 0.40 -22.47
C ASP A 77 -19.30 0.22 -21.02
N THR A 78 -18.44 -0.27 -20.12
CA THR A 78 -18.80 -0.72 -18.77
C THR A 78 -17.99 0.02 -17.71
N THR A 79 -18.59 0.21 -16.53
CA THR A 79 -17.89 0.71 -15.34
C THR A 79 -17.76 -0.40 -14.30
N TYR A 80 -16.58 -0.51 -13.71
CA TYR A 80 -16.25 -1.45 -12.65
C TYR A 80 -15.78 -0.70 -11.41
N GLU A 81 -16.25 -1.14 -10.25
CA GLU A 81 -15.63 -0.85 -8.95
C GLU A 81 -14.52 -1.88 -8.73
N GLY A 82 -13.33 -1.42 -8.38
CA GLY A 82 -12.13 -2.22 -8.26
C GLY A 82 -11.55 -2.18 -6.86
N GLU A 83 -11.26 -3.35 -6.29
CA GLU A 83 -10.60 -3.49 -4.98
C GLU A 83 -9.32 -4.33 -5.17
N ILE A 84 -8.19 -3.85 -4.66
CA ILE A 84 -6.91 -4.58 -4.71
C ILE A 84 -6.47 -5.04 -3.31
N THR A 85 -5.88 -6.23 -3.24
CA THR A 85 -5.26 -6.76 -2.03
C THR A 85 -3.83 -7.23 -2.30
N PHE A 86 -3.01 -7.12 -1.26
CA PHE A 86 -1.61 -7.53 -1.19
C PHE A 86 -1.43 -8.48 0.00
N LEU A 87 -0.73 -9.60 -0.20
CA LEU A 87 -0.48 -10.61 0.82
C LEU A 87 0.96 -11.12 0.77
N ASN A 88 1.46 -11.52 1.94
CA ASN A 88 2.64 -12.36 2.11
C ASN A 88 2.18 -13.75 2.57
N ASP A 89 2.14 -14.70 1.63
CA ASP A 89 1.64 -16.06 1.90
C ASP A 89 2.63 -16.89 2.75
N PHE A 90 3.91 -16.51 2.80
CA PHE A 90 4.93 -17.21 3.56
C PHE A 90 4.85 -16.89 5.06
N GLU A 91 4.51 -15.64 5.38
CA GLU A 91 4.33 -15.16 6.75
C GLU A 91 2.87 -15.15 7.20
N ASN A 92 1.95 -15.47 6.28
CA ASN A 92 0.50 -15.47 6.51
C ASN A 92 0.02 -14.09 6.98
N GLU A 93 0.50 -13.07 6.29
CA GLU A 93 0.31 -11.67 6.62
C GLU A 93 -0.49 -10.96 5.53
N ASN A 94 -1.27 -9.97 5.96
CA ASN A 94 -2.11 -9.19 5.08
C ASN A 94 -1.52 -7.79 4.92
N ILE A 95 -0.61 -7.67 3.96
CA ILE A 95 0.06 -6.42 3.58
C ILE A 95 -0.94 -5.32 3.21
N THR A 96 -2.16 -5.68 2.77
CA THR A 96 -3.23 -4.68 2.55
C THR A 96 -3.53 -3.88 3.82
N LEU A 97 -3.48 -4.50 5.01
CA LEU A 97 -3.71 -3.80 6.27
C LEU A 97 -2.57 -2.87 6.63
N GLU A 98 -1.33 -3.27 6.36
CA GLU A 98 -0.14 -2.43 6.57
C GLU A 98 -0.18 -1.21 5.64
N ILE A 99 -0.48 -1.39 4.36
CA ILE A 99 -0.70 -0.28 3.42
C ILE A 99 -1.83 0.66 3.89
N MET A 100 -2.88 0.14 4.53
CA MET A 100 -3.96 0.97 5.09
C MET A 100 -3.54 1.71 6.36
N GLU A 101 -2.66 1.13 7.18
CA GLU A 101 -2.14 1.76 8.40
C GLU A 101 -1.07 2.80 8.08
N GLU A 102 -0.28 2.56 7.03
CA GLU A 102 0.81 3.40 6.51
C GLU A 102 0.40 4.11 5.20
N ASP A 103 -0.87 4.50 5.08
CA ASP A 103 -1.42 5.02 3.83
C ASP A 103 -0.79 6.35 3.39
N GLU A 104 -0.23 7.13 4.31
CA GLU A 104 0.56 8.33 4.02
C GLU A 104 1.90 7.97 3.32
N GLU A 105 2.45 6.79 3.55
CA GLU A 105 3.72 6.32 2.99
C GLU A 105 3.53 5.48 1.71
N HIS A 106 2.31 5.07 1.38
CA HIS A 106 2.06 4.18 0.24
C HIS A 106 1.15 4.80 -0.83
N GLU A 107 1.44 4.51 -2.11
CA GLU A 107 0.53 4.82 -3.21
C GLU A 107 0.61 3.80 -4.34
N ILE A 108 -0.55 3.33 -4.80
CA ILE A 108 -0.68 2.34 -5.88
C ILE A 108 -0.95 3.06 -7.19
N PHE A 109 -0.07 2.89 -8.17
CA PHE A 109 -0.20 3.47 -9.50
C PHE A 109 -0.72 2.45 -10.50
N TYR A 110 -1.63 2.91 -11.35
CA TYR A 110 -2.25 2.11 -12.39
C TYR A 110 -1.95 2.70 -13.76
N SER A 111 -1.64 1.85 -14.75
CA SER A 111 -1.55 2.28 -16.14
C SER A 111 -2.07 1.21 -17.09
N THR A 112 -2.44 1.63 -18.30
CA THR A 112 -2.98 0.75 -19.33
C THR A 112 -2.50 1.17 -20.71
N SER A 113 -2.34 0.21 -21.61
CA SER A 113 -2.14 0.47 -23.04
C SER A 113 -3.43 0.33 -23.86
N ILE A 114 -4.55 0.00 -23.22
CA ILE A 114 -5.85 -0.11 -23.87
C ILE A 114 -6.43 1.30 -24.07
N ALA A 115 -6.64 1.69 -25.33
CA ALA A 115 -6.87 3.10 -25.72
C ALA A 115 -8.12 3.75 -25.09
N GLU A 116 -9.19 2.98 -24.87
CA GLU A 116 -10.45 3.47 -24.29
C GLU A 116 -10.70 2.86 -22.91
N LEU A 117 -9.65 2.62 -22.14
CA LEU A 117 -9.74 2.22 -20.73
C LEU A 117 -9.17 3.33 -19.85
N THR A 118 -9.91 3.72 -18.81
CA THR A 118 -9.45 4.64 -17.77
C THR A 118 -9.55 4.02 -16.39
N ILE A 119 -8.63 4.38 -15.51
CA ILE A 119 -8.57 3.92 -14.12
C ILE A 119 -8.44 5.16 -13.24
N SER A 120 -9.33 5.34 -12.28
CA SER A 120 -9.22 6.33 -11.20
C SER A 120 -9.09 5.64 -9.86
N LYS A 121 -8.49 6.33 -8.89
CA LYS A 121 -8.42 5.93 -7.48
C LYS A 121 -9.55 6.61 -6.74
N ASP A 122 -10.20 5.89 -5.84
CA ASP A 122 -11.43 6.36 -5.20
C ASP A 122 -11.26 6.55 -3.67
N ASP A 123 -10.11 6.15 -3.13
CA ASP A 123 -9.71 6.28 -1.74
C ASP A 123 -8.61 7.34 -1.54
N LEU A 124 -8.60 7.95 -0.34
CA LEU A 124 -7.67 8.99 0.06
C LEU A 124 -7.10 8.68 1.45
N ASP A 125 -5.86 9.08 1.68
CA ASP A 125 -5.25 9.14 3.01
C ASP A 125 -5.83 10.28 3.87
N ASP A 126 -5.45 10.32 5.14
CA ASP A 126 -5.89 11.34 6.11
C ASP A 126 -5.49 12.78 5.70
N ASN A 127 -4.50 12.93 4.83
CA ASN A 127 -4.05 14.20 4.25
C ASN A 127 -4.75 14.56 2.93
N GLY A 128 -5.63 13.68 2.44
CA GLY A 128 -6.40 13.87 1.21
C GLY A 128 -5.64 13.55 -0.07
N ASN A 129 -4.54 12.79 -0.02
CA ASN A 129 -3.86 12.28 -1.21
C ASN A 129 -4.40 10.90 -1.60
N PRO A 130 -4.45 10.55 -2.89
CA PRO A 130 -4.88 9.23 -3.32
C PRO A 130 -3.96 8.10 -2.84
N VAL A 131 -4.56 6.97 -2.45
CA VAL A 131 -3.82 5.75 -2.06
C VAL A 131 -3.94 4.72 -3.19
N GLY A 132 -5.15 4.35 -3.57
CA GLY A 132 -5.44 3.48 -4.72
C GLY A 132 -5.78 2.04 -4.36
N LEU A 133 -6.20 1.75 -3.12
CA LEU A 133 -6.76 0.43 -2.77
C LEU A 133 -8.14 0.22 -3.41
N GLU A 134 -8.86 1.33 -3.65
CA GLU A 134 -10.14 1.37 -4.32
C GLU A 134 -10.03 2.12 -5.65
N THR A 135 -10.66 1.59 -6.69
CA THR A 135 -10.56 2.14 -8.05
C THR A 135 -11.89 2.12 -8.79
N THR A 136 -12.05 3.04 -9.73
CA THR A 136 -13.08 2.96 -10.77
C THR A 136 -12.40 2.70 -12.11
N VAL A 137 -12.78 1.62 -12.77
CA VAL A 137 -12.30 1.27 -14.12
C VAL A 137 -13.44 1.45 -15.12
N THR A 138 -13.24 2.30 -16.12
CA THR A 138 -14.21 2.50 -17.20
C THR A 138 -13.62 1.98 -18.51
N THR A 139 -14.38 1.12 -19.18
CA THR A 139 -14.06 0.58 -20.51
C THR A 139 -14.90 1.27 -21.59
N GLY A 140 -14.33 1.41 -22.78
CA GLY A 140 -15.02 1.82 -24.01
C GLY A 140 -15.11 0.66 -24.98
N ALA A 141 -14.76 0.92 -26.25
CA ALA A 141 -14.85 -0.07 -27.31
C ALA A 141 -13.91 -1.28 -27.10
N ALA A 142 -14.27 -2.38 -27.74
CA ALA A 142 -13.48 -3.61 -27.75
C ALA A 142 -12.02 -3.34 -28.15
N GLY A 143 -11.11 -3.95 -27.41
CA GLY A 143 -9.69 -3.64 -27.49
C GLY A 143 -8.84 -4.65 -26.72
N THR A 144 -7.53 -4.54 -26.87
CA THR A 144 -6.58 -5.38 -26.13
C THR A 144 -5.31 -4.62 -25.82
N GLY A 145 -4.65 -5.01 -24.74
CA GLY A 145 -3.41 -4.39 -24.30
C GLY A 145 -2.95 -4.96 -22.96
N THR A 146 -2.28 -4.11 -22.21
CA THR A 146 -1.71 -4.39 -20.90
C THR A 146 -2.37 -3.53 -19.84
N MET A 147 -2.45 -4.06 -18.61
CA MET A 147 -2.73 -3.29 -17.41
C MET A 147 -1.59 -3.51 -16.42
N THR A 148 -1.07 -2.44 -15.85
CA THR A 148 0.06 -2.45 -14.94
C THR A 148 -0.36 -1.87 -13.60
N VAL A 149 0.04 -2.53 -12.53
CA VAL A 149 -0.11 -2.08 -11.14
C VAL A 149 1.28 -1.96 -10.53
N THR A 150 1.56 -0.84 -9.88
CA THR A 150 2.82 -0.59 -9.18
C THR A 150 2.51 -0.04 -7.80
N LEU A 151 2.93 -0.71 -6.73
CA LEU A 151 2.94 -0.14 -5.39
C LEU A 151 4.24 0.64 -5.20
N ARG A 152 4.13 1.83 -4.60
CA ARG A 152 5.27 2.67 -4.21
C ARG A 152 5.27 2.88 -2.71
N HIS A 153 6.44 2.70 -2.10
CA HIS A 153 6.79 3.12 -0.76
C HIS A 153 7.49 4.48 -0.78
N GLU A 154 7.10 5.34 0.16
CA GLU A 154 7.49 6.74 0.31
C GLU A 154 7.45 7.59 -0.99
N PRO A 155 6.35 7.57 -1.79
CA PRO A 155 6.22 8.50 -2.89
C PRO A 155 6.07 9.94 -2.35
N ILE A 156 6.46 10.92 -3.17
CA ILE A 156 6.16 12.33 -2.96
C ILE A 156 4.64 12.48 -2.86
N LYS A 157 4.15 13.08 -1.77
CA LYS A 157 2.74 13.44 -1.62
C LYS A 157 2.59 14.91 -1.18
N PRO A 158 1.73 15.71 -1.82
CA PRO A 158 1.01 15.40 -3.06
C PRO A 158 1.95 15.33 -4.28
N ASN A 159 1.66 14.43 -5.23
CA ASN A 159 2.33 14.36 -6.54
C ASN A 159 1.38 14.74 -7.71
N ASP A 160 1.86 14.56 -8.95
CA ASP A 160 1.11 14.87 -10.17
C ASP A 160 0.21 13.72 -10.68
N GLY A 161 0.06 12.66 -9.88
CA GLY A 161 -0.68 11.45 -10.20
C GLY A 161 0.05 10.50 -11.16
N THR A 162 1.33 10.77 -11.48
CA THR A 162 2.11 9.92 -12.38
C THR A 162 3.21 9.16 -11.64
N LEU A 163 3.41 7.89 -12.02
CA LEU A 163 4.48 7.07 -11.45
C LEU A 163 5.87 7.70 -11.63
N SER A 164 6.11 8.39 -12.74
CA SER A 164 7.39 9.06 -13.00
C SER A 164 7.62 10.30 -12.12
N GLY A 165 6.56 10.97 -11.69
CA GLY A 165 6.61 12.15 -10.82
C GLY A 165 6.61 11.78 -9.33
N ALA A 166 6.21 10.56 -8.99
CA ALA A 166 6.02 10.11 -7.62
C ALA A 166 7.33 9.94 -6.82
N GLY A 167 8.48 9.63 -7.44
CA GLY A 167 9.65 9.21 -6.65
C GLY A 167 9.37 7.91 -5.89
N GLY A 168 9.93 7.74 -4.68
CA GLY A 168 9.76 6.54 -3.86
C GLY A 168 10.48 5.29 -4.39
N GLU A 169 10.47 4.23 -3.59
CA GLU A 169 10.92 2.89 -3.95
C GLU A 169 9.74 2.05 -4.47
N THR A 170 10.02 1.05 -5.30
CA THR A 170 8.97 0.14 -5.82
C THR A 170 8.99 -1.14 -5.02
N ASP A 171 7.93 -1.39 -4.26
CA ASP A 171 7.77 -2.64 -3.53
C ASP A 171 7.36 -3.77 -4.48
N VAL A 172 6.43 -3.46 -5.39
CA VAL A 172 6.01 -4.43 -6.42
C VAL A 172 5.50 -3.77 -7.69
N GLU A 173 5.79 -4.39 -8.82
CA GLU A 173 5.23 -4.07 -10.12
C GLU A 173 4.76 -5.34 -10.83
N VAL A 174 3.51 -5.35 -11.29
CA VAL A 174 2.93 -6.44 -12.09
C VAL A 174 2.32 -5.90 -13.38
N ILE A 175 2.59 -6.62 -14.48
CA ILE A 175 2.12 -6.26 -15.83
C ILE A 175 1.28 -7.40 -16.36
N PHE A 176 -0.04 -7.25 -16.33
CA PHE A 176 -0.97 -8.18 -16.94
C PHE A 176 -1.00 -7.95 -18.45
N THR A 177 -0.59 -8.96 -19.22
CA THR A 177 -0.62 -8.92 -20.68
C THR A 177 -1.90 -9.54 -21.23
N ASP A 178 -2.20 -9.27 -22.50
CA ASP A 178 -3.32 -9.85 -23.24
C ASP A 178 -4.69 -9.61 -22.56
N VAL A 179 -4.82 -8.49 -21.84
CA VAL A 179 -6.10 -8.04 -21.29
C VAL A 179 -7.00 -7.65 -22.47
N THR A 180 -8.27 -8.03 -22.43
CA THR A 180 -9.23 -7.78 -23.51
C THR A 180 -10.51 -7.11 -23.02
N ILE A 181 -11.05 -6.22 -23.84
CA ILE A 181 -12.41 -5.66 -23.73
C ILE A 181 -13.24 -6.26 -24.86
N GLN A 182 -14.45 -6.76 -24.58
CA GLN A 182 -15.33 -7.44 -25.54
C GLN A 182 -16.79 -6.98 -25.46
#